data_AF-A0A182E577-F1
#
_entry.id   AF-A0A182E577-F1
#
_cell.length_a   1.000
_cell.length_b   1.000
_cell.length_c   1.000
_cell.angle_alpha   90.00
_cell.angle_beta   90.00
_cell.angle_gamma   90.00
#
_symmetry.space_group_name_H-M   'P 1'
#
loop_
_entity.id
_entity.type
_entity.pdbx_description
1 polymer ?
#
loop_
_entity_poly.entity_id
_entity_poly.type
_entity_poly.pdbx_seq_one_letter_code
_entity_poly.pdbx_strand_id
1 'polypeptide(L)'
;MVLCMIDKDWNCLSWLIKDFPEYKLIWPQFRAIPDSSIITADAIKQHGLVYMAGLKDIIDSMEDEERLIKMISKIAIAHLKWNISKNHIMNMLQEVIIILRSYPHCEGKFVEEAWFTLFDVIGNLVNKFSEEMKSKY
;
A
#
# COMPACT_ATOMS: atom_id res chain seq x y z
N MET A 1 16.58 7.74 -6.22
CA MET A 1 15.83 7.85 -7.49
C MET A 1 14.38 7.37 -7.33
N VAL A 2 14.11 6.24 -6.67
CA VAL A 2 12.75 5.74 -6.39
C VAL A 2 11.92 6.64 -5.45
N LEU A 3 12.57 7.32 -4.49
CA LEU A 3 11.90 8.23 -3.55
C LEU A 3 11.16 9.41 -4.22
N CYS A 4 11.59 9.85 -5.42
CA CYS A 4 10.97 11.00 -6.08
C CYS A 4 9.56 10.70 -6.64
N MET A 5 9.25 9.43 -6.88
CA MET A 5 7.91 8.97 -7.26
C MET A 5 6.96 9.09 -6.07
N ILE A 6 7.42 8.68 -4.89
CA ILE A 6 6.63 8.62 -3.66
C ILE A 6 6.15 10.00 -3.23
N ASP A 7 6.93 11.04 -3.51
CA ASP A 7 6.59 12.41 -3.16
C ASP A 7 5.68 13.12 -4.20
N LYS A 8 5.45 12.52 -5.37
CA LYS A 8 4.79 13.20 -6.52
C LYS A 8 3.50 12.55 -7.01
N ASP A 9 3.30 11.26 -6.78
CA ASP A 9 2.15 10.53 -7.31
C ASP A 9 1.43 9.71 -6.23
N TRP A 10 0.23 10.17 -5.88
CA TRP A 10 -0.66 9.53 -4.89
C TRP A 10 -1.86 8.83 -5.56
N ASN A 11 -1.87 8.75 -6.90
CA ASN A 11 -3.04 8.28 -7.64
C ASN A 11 -3.25 6.76 -7.58
N CYS A 12 -2.31 5.98 -7.04
CA CYS A 12 -2.44 4.52 -6.95
C CYS A 12 -3.72 4.09 -6.24
N LEU A 13 -4.12 4.82 -5.19
CA LEU A 13 -5.34 4.52 -4.44
C LEU A 13 -6.61 4.86 -5.24
N SER A 14 -6.56 5.93 -6.05
CA SER A 14 -7.65 6.29 -6.95
C SER A 14 -7.87 5.25 -8.04
N TRP A 15 -6.77 4.71 -8.60
CA TRP A 15 -6.85 3.63 -9.58
C TRP A 15 -7.29 2.33 -8.94
N LEU A 16 -6.80 2.00 -7.74
CA LEU A 16 -7.27 0.84 -6.99
C LEU A 16 -8.78 0.88 -6.75
N ILE A 17 -9.35 2.00 -6.29
CA ILE A 17 -10.80 2.08 -6.03
C ILE A 17 -11.60 2.04 -7.34
N LYS A 18 -11.03 2.52 -8.45
CA LYS A 18 -11.66 2.41 -9.76
C LYS A 18 -11.75 0.96 -10.23
N ASP A 19 -10.67 0.19 -10.05
CA ASP A 19 -10.57 -1.19 -10.54
C ASP A 19 -11.15 -2.21 -9.53
N PHE A 20 -11.18 -1.85 -8.24
CA PHE A 20 -11.76 -2.60 -7.12
C PHE A 20 -12.69 -1.72 -6.26
N PRO A 21 -13.90 -1.36 -6.74
CA PRO A 21 -14.83 -0.46 -6.04
C PRO A 21 -15.22 -0.93 -4.64
N GLU A 22 -15.19 -2.24 -4.37
CA GLU A 22 -15.48 -2.82 -3.07
C GLU A 22 -14.50 -2.36 -1.97
N TYR A 23 -13.29 -1.92 -2.33
CA TYR A 23 -12.28 -1.44 -1.38
C TYR A 23 -12.73 -0.17 -0.67
N LYS A 24 -13.63 0.61 -1.29
CA LYS A 24 -14.29 1.75 -0.68
C LYS A 24 -14.97 1.39 0.66
N LEU A 25 -15.47 0.17 0.79
CA LEU A 25 -16.20 -0.26 1.99
C LEU A 25 -15.28 -0.57 3.17
N ILE A 26 -13.99 -0.82 2.94
CA ILE A 26 -13.00 -1.14 3.97
C ILE A 26 -12.89 0.02 4.96
N TRP A 27 -12.80 1.25 4.44
CA TRP A 27 -12.54 2.45 5.24
C TRP A 27 -13.80 3.31 5.42
N PRO A 28 -14.28 3.51 6.66
CA PRO A 28 -15.53 4.23 6.95
C PRO A 28 -15.60 5.63 6.34
N GLN A 29 -14.49 6.36 6.27
CA GLN A 29 -14.42 7.72 5.73
C GLN A 29 -14.76 7.80 4.23
N PHE A 30 -14.70 6.68 3.51
CA PHE A 30 -15.03 6.63 2.09
C PHE A 30 -16.49 6.26 1.82
N ARG A 31 -17.17 5.61 2.78
CA ARG A 31 -18.52 5.03 2.57
C ARG A 31 -19.59 6.07 2.22
N ALA A 32 -19.49 7.27 2.79
CA ALA A 32 -20.45 8.35 2.57
C ALA A 32 -20.22 9.12 1.25
N ILE A 33 -19.08 8.91 0.58
CA ILE A 33 -18.72 9.62 -0.64
C ILE A 33 -19.37 8.92 -1.83
N PRO A 34 -20.11 9.58 -2.72
CA PRO A 34 -20.65 8.93 -3.93
C PRO A 34 -19.55 8.35 -4.83
N ASP A 35 -19.79 7.19 -5.44
CA ASP A 35 -18.81 6.50 -6.31
C ASP A 35 -18.34 7.39 -7.47
N SER A 36 -19.26 8.19 -8.04
CA SER A 36 -18.95 9.14 -9.12
C SER A 36 -17.99 10.26 -8.71
N SER A 37 -17.75 10.46 -7.41
CA SER A 37 -16.95 11.56 -6.87
C SER A 37 -15.74 11.10 -6.05
N ILE A 38 -15.60 9.79 -5.79
CA ILE A 38 -14.59 9.32 -4.85
C ILE A 38 -13.15 9.56 -5.32
N ILE A 39 -12.91 9.42 -6.62
CA ILE A 39 -11.59 9.60 -7.24
C ILE A 39 -11.08 11.04 -7.15
N THR A 40 -11.96 12.02 -6.92
CA THR A 40 -11.62 13.44 -6.76
C THR A 40 -11.77 13.94 -5.32
N ALA A 41 -12.21 13.09 -4.39
CA ALA A 41 -12.47 13.49 -3.02
C ALA A 41 -11.17 13.70 -2.24
N ASP A 42 -11.09 14.75 -1.41
CA ASP A 42 -9.90 15.00 -0.59
C ASP A 42 -9.54 13.81 0.32
N ALA A 43 -10.54 13.04 0.76
CA ALA A 43 -10.32 11.85 1.57
C ALA A 43 -9.43 10.81 0.87
N ILE A 44 -9.61 10.55 -0.44
CA ILE A 44 -8.80 9.57 -1.18
C ILE A 44 -7.37 10.09 -1.36
N LYS A 45 -7.24 11.39 -1.62
CA LYS A 45 -5.95 12.07 -1.75
C LYS A 45 -5.14 12.00 -0.45
N GLN A 46 -5.76 12.35 0.68
CA GLN A 46 -5.10 12.27 1.98
C GLN A 46 -4.68 10.84 2.31
N HIS A 47 -5.51 9.85 1.99
CA HIS A 47 -5.16 8.45 2.20
C HIS A 47 -4.00 8.01 1.28
N GLY A 48 -4.01 8.41 0.00
CA GLY A 48 -2.92 8.17 -0.93
C GLY A 48 -1.59 8.77 -0.43
N LEU A 49 -1.60 9.99 0.11
CA LEU A 49 -0.41 10.62 0.70
C LEU A 49 0.13 9.83 1.91
N VAL A 50 -0.74 9.39 2.81
CA VAL A 50 -0.35 8.56 3.96
C VAL A 50 0.21 7.21 3.50
N TYR A 51 -0.40 6.61 2.48
CA TYR A 51 0.08 5.37 1.88
C TYR A 51 1.49 5.52 1.29
N MET A 52 1.72 6.56 0.49
CA MET A 52 3.03 6.85 -0.08
C MET A 52 4.07 7.15 1.00
N ALA A 53 3.74 7.94 2.03
CA ALA A 53 4.61 8.17 3.17
C ALA A 53 4.99 6.86 3.90
N GLY A 54 4.04 5.94 4.05
CA GLY A 54 4.30 4.62 4.62
C GLY A 54 5.28 3.78 3.78
N LEU A 55 5.15 3.80 2.46
CA LEU A 55 6.11 3.13 1.56
C LEU A 55 7.51 3.77 1.66
N LYS A 56 7.57 5.11 1.73
CA LYS A 56 8.83 5.84 1.94
C LYS A 56 9.53 5.39 3.21
N ASP A 57 8.77 5.37 4.31
CA ASP A 57 9.26 5.01 5.63
C ASP A 57 9.80 3.57 5.68
N ILE A 58 9.19 2.64 4.95
CA ILE A 58 9.72 1.28 4.80
C ILE A 58 11.06 1.30 4.09
N ILE A 59 11.13 1.95 2.92
CA ILE A 59 12.36 2.00 2.09
C ILE A 59 13.50 2.66 2.88
N ASP A 60 13.23 3.79 3.53
CA ASP A 60 14.21 4.54 4.35
C ASP A 60 14.64 3.78 5.61
N SER A 61 13.94 2.69 5.97
CA SER A 61 14.30 1.81 7.08
C SER A 61 15.04 0.55 6.65
N MET A 62 15.19 0.25 5.35
CA MET A 62 15.77 -1.03 4.89
C MET A 62 17.23 -1.25 5.31
N GLU A 63 17.97 -0.19 5.62
CA GLU A 63 19.37 -0.26 6.09
C GLU A 63 19.49 -0.50 7.61
N ASP A 64 18.38 -0.40 8.36
CA ASP A 64 18.31 -0.56 9.81
C ASP A 64 17.26 -1.62 10.15
N GLU A 65 17.73 -2.82 10.47
CA GLU A 65 16.88 -3.98 10.74
C GLU A 65 15.86 -3.73 11.87
N GLU A 66 16.27 -3.09 12.97
CA GLU A 66 15.36 -2.80 14.08
C GLU A 66 14.27 -1.81 13.68
N ARG A 67 14.66 -0.77 12.93
CA ARG A 67 13.72 0.22 12.41
C ARG A 67 12.76 -0.42 11.40
N LEU A 68 13.24 -1.30 10.54
CA LEU A 68 12.44 -2.02 9.56
C LEU A 68 11.42 -2.93 10.23
N ILE A 69 11.83 -3.73 11.22
CA ILE A 69 10.93 -4.61 12.00
C ILE A 69 9.82 -3.78 12.66
N LYS A 70 10.18 -2.66 13.29
CA LYS A 70 9.22 -1.76 13.93
C LYS A 70 8.24 -1.16 12.92
N MET A 71 8.73 -0.77 11.74
CA MET A 71 7.90 -0.19 10.69
C MET A 71 6.91 -1.22 10.12
N ILE A 72 7.40 -2.40 9.74
CA ILE A 72 6.54 -3.44 9.17
C ILE A 72 5.52 -3.95 10.18
N SER A 73 5.89 -4.09 11.46
CA SER A 73 4.94 -4.48 12.52
C SER A 73 3.80 -3.48 12.67
N LYS A 74 4.09 -2.18 12.63
CA LYS A 74 3.06 -1.13 12.67
C LYS A 74 2.12 -1.22 11.47
N ILE A 75 2.67 -1.41 10.27
CA ILE A 75 1.90 -1.57 9.04
C ILE A 75 1.02 -2.80 9.12
N ALA A 76 1.56 -3.95 9.57
CA ALA A 76 0.82 -5.18 9.72
C ALA A 76 -0.38 -5.00 10.67
N ILE A 77 -0.16 -4.43 11.85
CA ILE A 77 -1.22 -4.16 12.84
C ILE A 77 -2.30 -3.24 12.25
N ALA A 78 -1.91 -2.17 11.55
CA ALA A 78 -2.84 -1.24 10.92
C ALA A 78 -3.70 -1.92 9.84
N HIS A 79 -3.11 -2.82 9.05
CA HIS A 79 -3.81 -3.58 8.01
C HIS A 79 -4.73 -4.65 8.59
N LEU A 80 -4.33 -5.31 9.68
CA LEU A 80 -5.17 -6.26 10.41
C LEU A 80 -6.44 -5.62 10.97
N LYS A 81 -6.34 -4.40 11.52
CA LYS A 81 -7.50 -3.64 12.03
C LYS A 81 -8.61 -3.52 10.98
N TRP A 82 -8.25 -3.42 9.72
CA TRP A 82 -9.18 -3.25 8.60
C TRP A 82 -9.44 -4.56 7.83
N ASN A 83 -9.05 -5.71 8.39
CA ASN A 83 -9.17 -7.03 7.77
C ASN A 83 -8.53 -7.11 6.37
N ILE A 84 -7.43 -6.37 6.17
CA ILE A 84 -6.68 -6.40 4.92
C ILE A 84 -5.76 -7.63 4.94
N SER A 85 -5.78 -8.38 3.84
CA SER A 85 -4.98 -9.59 3.63
C SER A 85 -3.92 -9.40 2.56
N LYS A 86 -3.00 -10.37 2.43
CA LYS A 86 -1.99 -10.39 1.35
C LYS A 86 -2.59 -10.13 -0.03
N ASN A 87 -3.75 -10.72 -0.36
CA ASN A 87 -4.37 -10.53 -1.67
C ASN A 87 -4.66 -9.05 -1.95
N HIS A 88 -5.14 -8.32 -0.94
CA HIS A 88 -5.41 -6.89 -1.08
C HIS A 88 -4.15 -6.07 -1.29
N ILE A 89 -3.06 -6.44 -0.62
CA ILE A 89 -1.74 -5.81 -0.79
C ILE A 89 -1.23 -6.06 -2.21
N MET A 90 -1.38 -7.28 -2.73
CA MET A 90 -0.96 -7.62 -4.08
C MET A 90 -1.79 -6.92 -5.17
N ASN A 91 -3.07 -6.61 -4.93
CA ASN A 91 -3.85 -5.78 -5.85
C ASN A 91 -3.27 -4.37 -5.96
N MET A 92 -2.81 -3.79 -4.85
CA MET A 92 -2.16 -2.47 -4.84
C MET A 92 -0.82 -2.46 -5.58
N LEU A 93 -0.08 -3.57 -5.58
CA LEU A 93 1.17 -3.67 -6.34
C LEU A 93 0.96 -3.36 -7.83
N GLN A 94 -0.16 -3.80 -8.41
CA GLN A 94 -0.46 -3.56 -9.83
C GLN A 94 -0.49 -2.06 -10.13
N GLU A 95 -1.19 -1.30 -9.29
CA GLU A 95 -1.29 0.16 -9.42
C GLU A 95 0.05 0.86 -9.25
N VAL A 96 0.86 0.40 -8.29
CA VAL A 96 2.21 0.95 -8.06
C VAL A 96 3.12 0.68 -9.26
N ILE A 97 3.03 -0.49 -9.90
CA ILE A 97 3.80 -0.81 -11.11
C ILE A 97 3.38 0.08 -12.29
N ILE A 98 2.09 0.39 -12.44
CA ILE A 98 1.61 1.34 -13.45
C ILE A 98 2.24 2.72 -13.22
N ILE A 99 2.27 3.20 -11.97
CA ILE A 99 2.96 4.46 -11.64
C ILE A 99 4.44 4.38 -11.97
N LEU A 100 5.14 3.32 -11.54
CA LEU A 100 6.58 3.17 -11.78
C LEU A 100 6.95 3.25 -13.27
N ARG A 101 6.16 2.61 -14.13
CA ARG A 101 6.34 2.64 -15.59
C ARG A 101 6.14 4.02 -16.20
N SER A 102 5.43 4.93 -15.54
CA SER A 102 5.29 6.32 -15.99
C SER A 102 6.55 7.18 -15.77
N TYR A 103 7.52 6.68 -14.98
CA TYR A 103 8.79 7.35 -14.73
C TYR A 103 9.93 6.66 -15.50
N PRO A 104 10.57 7.34 -16.48
CA PRO A 104 11.60 6.72 -17.34
C PRO A 104 12.79 6.10 -16.61
N HIS A 105 13.07 6.54 -15.38
CA HIS A 105 14.18 6.03 -14.57
C HIS A 105 13.78 4.90 -13.61
N CYS A 106 12.49 4.54 -13.56
CA CYS A 106 11.94 3.49 -12.72
C CYS A 106 11.46 2.29 -13.55
N GLU A 107 11.74 2.27 -14.86
CA GLU A 107 11.39 1.18 -15.74
C GLU A 107 12.44 0.05 -15.68
N GLY A 108 11.98 -1.20 -15.78
CA GLY A 108 12.84 -2.35 -15.96
C GLY A 108 12.49 -3.52 -15.05
N LYS A 109 12.80 -4.73 -15.51
CA LYS A 109 12.45 -5.99 -14.84
C LYS A 109 12.95 -6.06 -13.40
N PHE A 110 14.16 -5.60 -13.12
CA PHE A 110 14.72 -5.61 -11.76
C PHE A 110 13.96 -4.70 -10.80
N VAL A 111 13.44 -3.56 -11.27
CA VAL A 111 12.63 -2.66 -10.44
C VAL A 111 11.31 -3.34 -10.12
N GLU A 112 10.62 -3.90 -11.12
CA GLU A 112 9.37 -4.62 -10.92
C GLU A 112 9.52 -5.82 -9.96
N GLU A 113 10.59 -6.61 -10.10
CA GLU A 113 10.88 -7.75 -9.23
C GLU A 113 11.20 -7.32 -7.79
N ALA A 114 11.90 -6.19 -7.60
CA ALA A 114 12.18 -5.65 -6.27
C ALA A 114 10.89 -5.19 -5.57
N TRP A 115 10.02 -4.48 -6.28
CA TRP A 115 8.73 -4.05 -5.76
C TRP A 115 7.79 -5.24 -5.50
N PHE A 116 7.77 -6.23 -6.39
CA PHE A 116 7.03 -7.47 -6.16
C PHE A 116 7.48 -8.15 -4.88
N THR A 117 8.80 -8.30 -4.70
CA THR A 117 9.38 -8.93 -3.51
C THR A 117 9.01 -8.16 -2.24
N LEU A 118 9.09 -6.83 -2.26
CA LEU A 118 8.70 -5.99 -1.12
C LEU A 118 7.23 -6.22 -0.73
N PHE A 119 6.32 -6.17 -1.70
CA PHE A 119 4.89 -6.37 -1.45
C PHE A 119 4.57 -7.80 -1.01
N ASP A 120 5.24 -8.80 -1.57
CA ASP A 120 5.10 -10.20 -1.17
C ASP A 120 5.51 -10.40 0.30
N VAL A 121 6.66 -9.84 0.71
CA VAL A 121 7.14 -9.88 2.09
C VAL A 121 6.16 -9.20 3.05
N ILE A 122 5.71 -7.98 2.73
CA ILE A 122 4.73 -7.25 3.56
C ILE A 122 3.43 -8.06 3.67
N GLY A 123 2.93 -8.59 2.56
CA GLY A 123 1.71 -9.39 2.52
C GLY A 123 1.83 -10.69 3.33
N ASN A 124 2.96 -11.40 3.23
CA ASN A 124 3.25 -12.59 4.03
C ASN A 124 3.27 -12.28 5.51
N LEU A 125 3.88 -11.16 5.91
CA LEU A 125 3.93 -10.74 7.31
C LEU A 125 2.52 -10.40 7.83
N VAL A 126 1.73 -9.63 7.08
CA VAL A 126 0.34 -9.32 7.44
C VAL A 126 -0.48 -10.59 7.69
N ASN A 127 -0.39 -11.57 6.79
CA ASN A 127 -1.08 -12.85 6.96
C ASN A 127 -0.58 -13.59 8.21
N LYS A 128 0.74 -13.69 8.42
CA LYS A 128 1.33 -14.33 9.59
C LYS A 128 0.83 -13.69 10.90
N PHE A 129 0.85 -12.36 11.00
CA PHE A 129 0.31 -11.66 12.16
C PHE A 129 -1.21 -11.89 12.34
N SER A 130 -1.96 -12.04 11.25
CA SER A 130 -3.39 -12.39 11.31
C SER A 130 -3.62 -13.75 11.95
N GLU A 131 -2.82 -14.74 11.54
CA GLU A 131 -2.90 -16.12 12.05
C GLU A 131 -2.48 -16.20 13.52
N GLU A 132 -1.42 -15.52 13.91
CA GLU A 132 -0.96 -15.44 15.31
C GLU A 132 -1.97 -14.74 16.23
N MET A 133 -2.73 -13.76 15.72
CA MET A 133 -3.80 -13.12 16.49
C MET A 133 -5.02 -14.04 16.62
N LYS A 134 -5.37 -14.79 15.56
CA LYS A 134 -6.46 -15.76 15.60
C LYS A 134 -6.17 -16.94 16.51
N SER A 135 -4.92 -17.38 16.65
CA SER A 135 -4.55 -18.52 17.50
C SER A 135 -4.53 -18.20 19.00
N LYS A 136 -4.59 -16.91 19.37
CA LYS A 136 -4.67 -16.45 20.77
C LYS A 136 -6.10 -16.38 21.31
N TYR A 137 -7.11 -16.63 20.48
CA TYR A 137 -8.53 -16.60 20.83
C TYR A 137 -9.24 -17.87 20.32
#